data_AF-A0A4R4W2N8-F1
#
_entry.id   AF-A0A4R4W2N8-F1
#
_cell.length_a   1.000
_cell.length_b   1.000
_cell.length_c   1.000
_cell.angle_alpha   90.00
_cell.angle_beta   90.00
_cell.angle_gamma   90.00
#
_symmetry.space_group_name_H-M   'P 1'
#
loop_
_entity.id
_entity.type
_entity.pdbx_description
1 polymer ?
#
loop_
_entity_poly.entity_id
_entity_poly.type
_entity_poly.pdbx_seq_one_letter_code
_entity_poly.pdbx_strand_id
1 'polypeptide(L)'
;MITDPTITRIGQGVELHHHQGQREAARDLFTQIWGDIGGEQGDPLHICVLAHAMADVQDDVHQELLWDLRALAAADQLTDERVAQAGVTLTVAGLYPSLHLNLTECYRKLGDLGRAREHLQQAQATIGALGDDEYAQLIKGGLERLTEQLG
;
A
#
# COMPACT_ATOMS: atom_id res chain seq x y z
N MET A 1 -3.06 17.52 -16.29
CA MET A 1 -3.27 16.27 -15.53
C MET A 1 -4.47 16.52 -14.64
N ILE A 2 -5.55 15.75 -14.78
CA ILE A 2 -6.67 15.82 -13.84
C ILE A 2 -6.24 14.96 -12.65
N THR A 3 -5.97 15.59 -11.51
CA THR A 3 -5.66 14.86 -10.28
C THR A 3 -6.98 14.38 -9.69
N ASP A 4 -7.10 13.08 -9.44
CA ASP A 4 -8.28 12.50 -8.81
C ASP A 4 -8.47 13.12 -7.40
N PRO A 5 -9.64 13.73 -7.09
CA PRO A 5 -9.84 14.44 -5.84
C PRO A 5 -9.80 13.51 -4.62
N THR A 6 -10.21 12.25 -4.77
CA THR A 6 -10.13 11.25 -3.69
C THR A 6 -8.67 10.91 -3.41
N ILE A 7 -7.86 10.67 -4.44
CA ILE A 7 -6.42 10.41 -4.28
C ILE A 7 -5.72 11.62 -3.64
N THR A 8 -6.11 12.84 -4.01
CA THR A 8 -5.59 14.07 -3.38
C THR A 8 -5.91 14.12 -1.89
N ARG A 9 -7.15 13.77 -1.49
CA ARG A 9 -7.55 13.70 -0.07
C ARG A 9 -6.79 12.62 0.70
N ILE A 10 -6.51 11.47 0.07
CA ILE A 10 -5.68 10.43 0.68
C ILE A 10 -4.25 10.96 0.90
N GLY A 11 -3.69 11.67 -0.08
CA GLY A 11 -2.38 12.32 0.04
C GLY A 11 -2.28 13.27 1.23
N GLN A 12 -3.34 14.04 1.52
CA GLN A 12 -3.41 14.91 2.70
C GLN A 12 -3.30 14.11 4.01
N GLY A 13 -3.95 12.93 4.09
CA GLY A 13 -3.83 12.05 5.25
C GLY A 13 -2.43 11.47 5.42
N VAL A 14 -1.78 11.11 4.31
CA VAL A 14 -0.37 10.66 4.32
C VAL A 14 0.54 11.78 4.83
N GLU A 15 0.33 13.03 4.40
CA GLU A 15 1.10 14.17 4.88
C GLU A 15 0.90 14.43 6.39
N LEU A 16 -0.33 14.29 6.91
CA LEU A 16 -0.60 14.37 8.36
C LEU A 16 0.20 13.32 9.13
N HIS A 17 0.26 12.08 8.62
CA HIS A 17 1.01 11.01 9.26
C HIS A 17 2.53 11.24 9.20
N HIS A 18 3.09 11.38 7.99
CA HIS A 18 4.55 11.38 7.78
C HIS A 18 5.23 12.69 8.17
N HIS A 19 4.59 13.84 7.96
CA HIS A 19 5.23 15.14 8.23
C HIS A 19 4.85 15.75 9.57
N GLN A 20 3.64 15.48 10.06
CA GLN A 20 3.14 16.10 11.29
C GLN A 20 3.08 15.13 12.47
N GLY A 21 3.33 13.82 12.24
CA GLY A 21 3.23 12.79 13.27
C GLY A 21 1.80 12.55 13.77
N GLN A 22 0.79 13.05 13.06
CA GLN A 22 -0.62 13.02 13.48
C GLN A 22 -1.31 11.75 12.99
N ARG A 23 -0.87 10.59 13.50
CA ARG A 23 -1.39 9.27 13.10
C ARG A 23 -2.91 9.15 13.29
N GLU A 24 -3.43 9.59 14.44
CA GLU A 24 -4.87 9.50 14.73
C GLU A 24 -5.70 10.36 13.77
N ALA A 25 -5.26 11.59 13.50
CA ALA A 25 -5.95 12.47 12.55
C ALA A 25 -5.94 11.91 11.12
N ALA A 26 -4.83 11.28 10.69
CA ALA A 26 -4.77 10.58 9.42
C ALA A 26 -5.76 9.41 9.37
N ARG A 27 -5.83 8.60 10.44
CA ARG A 27 -6.76 7.46 10.56
C ARG A 27 -8.23 7.92 10.51
N ASP A 28 -8.57 9.02 11.18
CA ASP A 28 -9.93 9.59 11.16
C ASP A 28 -10.30 10.06 9.75
N LEU A 29 -9.38 10.77 9.06
CA LEU A 29 -9.59 11.19 7.68
C LEU A 29 -9.76 9.99 6.74
N PHE A 30 -8.91 8.98 6.85
CA PHE A 30 -9.01 7.77 6.03
C PHE A 30 -10.31 7.02 6.28
N THR A 31 -10.80 6.98 7.52
CA THR A 31 -12.10 6.37 7.87
C THR A 31 -13.25 7.12 7.22
N GLN A 32 -13.19 8.46 7.19
CA GLN A 32 -14.18 9.26 6.47
C GLN A 32 -14.14 8.98 4.96
N ILE A 33 -12.95 8.98 4.35
CA ILE A 33 -12.81 8.69 2.91
C ILE A 33 -13.34 7.29 2.59
N TRP A 34 -13.08 6.29 3.46
CA TRP A 34 -13.60 4.93 3.29
C TRP A 34 -15.14 4.90 3.20
N GLY A 35 -15.81 5.67 4.06
CA GLY A 35 -17.26 5.84 3.98
C GLY A 35 -17.72 6.55 2.70
N ASP A 36 -17.03 7.63 2.33
CA ASP A 36 -17.36 8.44 1.14
C ASP A 36 -17.24 7.63 -0.16
N ILE A 37 -16.28 6.72 -0.26
CA ILE A 37 -16.07 5.89 -1.47
C ILE A 37 -16.98 4.65 -1.51
N GLY A 38 -17.79 4.40 -0.47
CA GLY A 38 -18.69 3.24 -0.41
C GLY A 38 -18.03 1.94 0.08
N GLY A 39 -16.88 2.05 0.75
CA GLY A 39 -16.13 0.91 1.28
C GLY A 39 -15.74 -0.11 0.20
N GLU A 40 -16.04 -1.39 0.43
CA GLU A 40 -15.65 -2.49 -0.46
C GLU A 40 -16.31 -2.43 -1.86
N GLN A 41 -17.32 -1.58 -2.04
CA GLN A 41 -18.00 -1.38 -3.33
C GLN A 41 -17.46 -0.16 -4.09
N GLY A 42 -16.43 0.50 -3.56
CA GLY A 42 -15.81 1.67 -4.17
C GLY A 42 -14.97 1.35 -5.41
N ASP A 43 -14.45 2.40 -6.03
CA ASP A 43 -13.48 2.27 -7.12
C ASP A 43 -12.24 1.50 -6.61
N PRO A 44 -11.80 0.40 -7.27
CA PRO A 44 -10.66 -0.38 -6.82
C PRO A 44 -9.38 0.45 -6.66
N LEU A 45 -9.20 1.53 -7.42
CA LEU A 45 -8.02 2.39 -7.27
C LEU A 45 -8.08 3.18 -5.97
N HIS A 46 -9.26 3.71 -5.64
CA HIS A 46 -9.46 4.42 -4.37
C HIS A 46 -9.29 3.46 -3.19
N ILE A 47 -9.86 2.26 -3.28
CA ILE A 47 -9.68 1.22 -2.27
C ILE A 47 -8.20 0.88 -2.11
N CYS A 48 -7.48 0.60 -3.20
CA CYS A 48 -6.07 0.21 -3.15
C CYS A 48 -5.21 1.28 -2.46
N VAL A 49 -5.30 2.53 -2.90
CA VAL A 49 -4.47 3.63 -2.38
C VAL A 49 -4.84 3.97 -0.94
N LEU A 50 -6.15 4.00 -0.61
CA LEU A 50 -6.60 4.28 0.75
C LEU A 50 -6.25 3.16 1.71
N ALA A 51 -6.45 1.91 1.31
CA ALA A 51 -6.16 0.76 2.16
C ALA A 51 -4.67 0.65 2.47
N HIS A 52 -3.81 0.90 1.48
CA HIS A 52 -2.37 0.97 1.68
C HIS A 52 -1.99 2.07 2.69
N ALA A 53 -2.51 3.28 2.53
CA ALA A 53 -2.25 4.38 3.48
C ALA A 53 -2.85 4.15 4.88
N MET A 54 -4.01 3.50 4.96
CA MET A 54 -4.70 3.18 6.21
C MET A 54 -3.94 2.12 7.03
N ALA A 55 -3.23 1.20 6.37
CA ALA A 55 -2.42 0.17 7.03
C ALA A 55 -1.31 0.81 7.89
N ASP A 56 -0.58 1.78 7.35
CA ASP A 56 0.56 2.45 8.01
C ASP A 56 0.18 3.20 9.30
N VAL A 57 -1.11 3.55 9.43
CA VAL A 57 -1.63 4.26 10.60
C VAL A 57 -2.33 3.35 11.60
N GLN A 58 -2.25 2.01 11.48
CA GLN A 58 -2.75 1.09 12.50
C GLN A 58 -1.74 0.88 13.63
N ASP A 59 -2.23 0.70 14.86
CA ASP A 59 -1.39 0.34 16.02
C ASP A 59 -1.31 -1.18 16.23
N ASP A 60 -2.31 -1.92 15.76
CA ASP A 60 -2.38 -3.37 15.81
C ASP A 60 -2.01 -3.97 14.46
N VAL A 61 -1.02 -4.87 14.46
CA VAL A 61 -0.51 -5.52 13.24
C VAL A 61 -1.59 -6.38 12.57
N HIS A 62 -2.57 -6.89 13.31
CA HIS A 62 -3.69 -7.59 12.68
C HIS A 62 -4.57 -6.63 11.86
N GLN A 63 -4.74 -5.37 12.28
CA GLN A 63 -5.45 -4.36 11.50
C GLN A 63 -4.62 -3.89 10.31
N GLU A 64 -3.31 -3.68 10.49
CA GLU A 64 -2.34 -3.39 9.40
C GLU A 64 -2.49 -4.44 8.30
N LEU A 65 -2.40 -5.73 8.66
CA LEU A 65 -2.55 -6.86 7.73
C LEU A 65 -3.89 -6.87 6.99
N LEU A 66 -5.01 -6.61 7.69
CA LEU A 66 -6.34 -6.60 7.05
C LEU A 66 -6.44 -5.50 5.98
N TRP A 67 -5.84 -4.33 6.23
CA TRP A 67 -5.81 -3.23 5.26
C TRP A 67 -4.85 -3.52 4.11
N ASP A 68 -3.67 -4.07 4.36
CA ASP A 68 -2.74 -4.48 3.29
C ASP A 68 -3.34 -5.54 2.37
N LEU A 69 -4.05 -6.53 2.92
CA LEU A 69 -4.74 -7.56 2.13
C LEU A 69 -5.85 -6.96 1.25
N ARG A 70 -6.57 -5.97 1.77
CA ARG A 70 -7.57 -5.22 1.00
C ARG A 70 -6.92 -4.42 -0.13
N ALA A 71 -5.77 -3.79 0.13
CA ALA A 71 -5.03 -3.07 -0.90
C ALA A 71 -4.60 -4.02 -2.04
N LEU A 72 -4.06 -5.19 -1.70
CA LEU A 72 -3.69 -6.20 -2.69
C LEU A 72 -4.89 -6.72 -3.50
N ALA A 73 -6.00 -7.05 -2.84
CA ALA A 73 -7.20 -7.53 -3.52
C ALA A 73 -7.83 -6.48 -4.45
N ALA A 74 -7.66 -5.20 -4.12
CA ALA A 74 -8.10 -4.11 -4.98
C ALA A 74 -7.14 -3.90 -6.17
N ALA A 75 -5.83 -4.03 -5.96
CA ALA A 75 -4.83 -3.97 -7.02
C ALA A 75 -5.08 -5.02 -8.12
N ASP A 76 -5.52 -6.23 -7.74
CA ASP A 76 -5.88 -7.31 -8.68
C ASP A 76 -7.05 -6.98 -9.62
N GLN A 77 -7.80 -5.92 -9.34
CA GLN A 77 -8.93 -5.45 -10.14
C GLN A 77 -8.59 -4.21 -10.98
N LEU A 78 -7.35 -3.70 -10.89
CA LEU A 78 -6.94 -2.49 -11.59
C LEU A 78 -6.56 -2.73 -13.05
N THR A 79 -6.62 -1.65 -13.80
CA THR A 79 -6.10 -1.54 -15.17
C THR A 79 -5.15 -0.35 -15.24
N ASP A 80 -4.11 -0.44 -16.06
CA ASP A 80 -3.14 0.65 -16.24
C ASP A 80 -3.84 1.93 -16.75
N GLU A 81 -4.90 1.79 -17.56
CA GLU A 81 -5.70 2.92 -18.02
C GLU A 81 -6.36 3.66 -16.86
N ARG A 82 -6.94 2.94 -15.89
CA ARG A 82 -7.60 3.57 -14.74
C ARG A 82 -6.60 4.30 -13.84
N VAL A 83 -5.43 3.71 -13.63
CA VAL A 83 -4.32 4.27 -12.85
C VAL A 83 -3.81 5.56 -13.51
N ALA A 84 -3.55 5.52 -14.82
CA ALA A 84 -3.11 6.68 -15.60
C ALA A 84 -4.16 7.81 -15.63
N GLN A 85 -5.45 7.48 -15.76
CA GLN A 85 -6.54 8.46 -15.71
C GLN A 85 -6.62 9.22 -14.39
N ALA A 86 -6.23 8.59 -13.29
CA ALA A 86 -6.22 9.21 -11.97
C ALA A 86 -5.00 10.10 -11.69
N GLY A 87 -4.02 10.09 -12.62
CA GLY A 87 -2.75 10.81 -12.47
C GLY A 87 -1.74 10.09 -11.57
N VAL A 88 -1.91 8.79 -11.30
CA VAL A 88 -0.91 7.98 -10.61
C VAL A 88 0.22 7.64 -11.59
N THR A 89 1.46 7.82 -11.14
CA THR A 89 2.66 7.66 -11.98
C THR A 89 3.10 6.20 -12.15
N LEU A 90 2.76 5.34 -11.19
CA LEU A 90 3.03 3.91 -11.24
C LEU A 90 2.08 3.19 -12.21
N THR A 91 2.52 2.07 -12.78
CA THR A 91 1.65 1.08 -13.41
C THR A 91 1.03 0.19 -12.34
N VAL A 92 0.01 -0.60 -12.70
CA VAL A 92 -0.55 -1.64 -11.80
C VAL A 92 0.55 -2.60 -11.34
N ALA A 93 1.42 -3.03 -12.27
CA ALA A 93 2.57 -3.88 -11.96
C ALA A 93 3.53 -3.24 -10.93
N GLY A 94 3.68 -1.90 -10.99
CA GLY A 94 4.51 -1.14 -10.06
C GLY A 94 3.94 -1.00 -8.65
N LEU A 95 2.68 -1.38 -8.40
CA LEU A 95 2.09 -1.37 -7.06
C LEU A 95 2.50 -2.61 -6.24
N TYR A 96 2.58 -3.77 -6.91
CA TYR A 96 2.77 -5.07 -6.24
C TYR A 96 4.01 -5.18 -5.33
N PRO A 97 5.19 -4.64 -5.68
CA PRO A 97 6.37 -4.78 -4.84
C PRO A 97 6.17 -4.22 -3.43
N SER A 98 5.54 -3.04 -3.32
CA SER A 98 5.25 -2.40 -2.04
C SER A 98 4.16 -3.13 -1.26
N LEU A 99 3.09 -3.57 -1.95
CA LEU A 99 1.98 -4.30 -1.32
C LEU A 99 2.46 -5.64 -0.73
N HIS A 100 3.29 -6.38 -1.46
CA HIS A 100 3.86 -7.62 -0.95
C HIS A 100 4.94 -7.40 0.12
N LEU A 101 5.70 -6.30 0.05
CA LEU A 101 6.66 -5.93 1.09
C LEU A 101 5.96 -5.70 2.44
N ASN A 102 4.85 -4.95 2.45
CA ASN A 102 4.07 -4.71 3.67
C ASN A 102 3.49 -6.01 4.24
N LEU A 103 2.89 -6.86 3.40
CA LEU A 103 2.38 -8.16 3.82
C LEU A 103 3.49 -9.06 4.40
N THR A 104 4.68 -9.03 3.82
CA THR A 104 5.85 -9.74 4.35
C THR A 104 6.17 -9.30 5.77
N GLU A 105 6.24 -8.00 6.01
CA GLU A 105 6.53 -7.44 7.34
C GLU A 105 5.40 -7.74 8.35
N CYS A 106 4.14 -7.61 7.96
CA CYS A 106 2.98 -7.97 8.77
C CYS A 106 3.01 -9.44 9.22
N TYR A 107 3.15 -10.37 8.28
CA TYR A 107 3.22 -11.80 8.62
C TYR A 107 4.45 -12.13 9.46
N ARG A 108 5.60 -11.48 9.20
CA ARG A 108 6.81 -11.63 10.02
C ARG A 108 6.58 -11.17 11.46
N LYS A 109 5.98 -9.98 11.66
CA LYS A 109 5.63 -9.43 12.98
C LYS A 109 4.65 -10.35 13.74
N LEU A 110 3.71 -10.98 13.03
CA LEU A 110 2.74 -11.93 13.59
C LEU A 110 3.30 -13.35 13.80
N GLY A 111 4.53 -13.63 13.35
CA GLY A 111 5.19 -14.93 13.50
C GLY A 111 4.82 -15.97 12.45
N ASP A 112 3.99 -15.63 11.45
CA ASP A 112 3.70 -16.52 10.31
C ASP A 112 4.81 -16.39 9.26
N LEU A 113 5.95 -17.00 9.54
CA LEU A 113 7.12 -16.94 8.68
C LEU A 113 6.94 -17.67 7.34
N GLY A 114 5.94 -18.56 7.24
CA GLY A 114 5.62 -19.25 5.98
C GLY A 114 5.04 -18.25 4.98
N ARG A 115 3.95 -17.58 5.38
CA ARG A 115 3.32 -16.54 4.55
C ARG A 115 4.22 -15.32 4.33
N ALA A 116 5.05 -14.96 5.32
CA ALA A 116 6.02 -13.89 5.14
C ALA A 116 6.98 -14.22 3.97
N ARG A 117 7.52 -15.43 3.90
CA ARG A 117 8.42 -15.84 2.80
C ARG A 117 7.71 -15.91 1.45
N GLU A 118 6.47 -16.38 1.43
CA GLU A 118 5.66 -16.39 0.19
C GLU A 118 5.50 -14.98 -0.38
N HIS A 119 5.12 -14.00 0.45
CA HIS A 119 5.00 -12.62 0.01
C HIS A 119 6.35 -11.97 -0.34
N LEU A 120 7.43 -12.31 0.39
CA LEU A 120 8.76 -11.83 0.04
C LEU A 120 9.15 -12.28 -1.38
N GLN A 121 8.87 -13.54 -1.72
CA GLN A 121 9.12 -14.06 -3.06
C GLN A 121 8.30 -13.33 -4.14
N GLN A 122 7.03 -13.02 -3.86
CA GLN A 122 6.19 -12.25 -4.80
C GLN A 122 6.69 -10.81 -4.97
N ALA A 123 7.13 -10.16 -3.90
CA ALA A 123 7.72 -8.83 -3.98
C ALA A 123 9.02 -8.82 -4.80
N GLN A 124 9.89 -9.81 -4.60
CA GLN A 124 11.11 -9.99 -5.40
C GLN A 124 10.81 -10.29 -6.88
N ALA A 125 9.76 -11.06 -7.17
CA ALA A 125 9.36 -11.36 -8.55
C ALA A 125 8.81 -10.13 -9.30
N THR A 126 8.24 -9.17 -8.56
CA THR A 126 7.60 -7.98 -9.14
C THR A 126 8.48 -6.74 -9.11
N ILE A 127 9.60 -6.74 -8.39
CA ILE A 127 10.47 -5.56 -8.22
C ILE A 127 10.98 -4.97 -9.53
N GLY A 128 11.09 -5.79 -10.59
CA GLY A 128 11.49 -5.35 -11.92
C GLY A 128 10.49 -4.45 -12.64
N ALA A 129 9.27 -4.32 -12.12
CA ALA A 129 8.26 -3.37 -12.62
C ALA A 129 8.51 -1.94 -12.13
N LEU A 130 9.32 -1.74 -11.09
CA LEU A 130 9.72 -0.41 -10.63
C LEU A 130 10.81 0.15 -11.53
N GLY A 131 10.85 1.48 -11.62
CA GLY A 131 11.95 2.21 -12.25
C GLY A 131 13.20 2.23 -11.37
N ASP A 132 13.97 3.31 -11.47
CA ASP A 132 15.19 3.52 -10.69
C ASP A 132 15.16 4.85 -9.91
N ASP A 133 13.97 5.22 -9.46
CA ASP A 133 13.75 6.42 -8.64
C ASP A 133 13.92 6.13 -7.14
N GLU A 134 13.81 7.17 -6.32
CA GLU A 134 13.95 7.09 -4.86
C GLU A 134 12.94 6.10 -4.25
N TYR A 135 11.74 6.02 -4.82
CA TYR A 135 10.71 5.07 -4.39
C TYR A 135 11.16 3.63 -4.64
N ALA A 136 11.65 3.32 -5.84
CA ALA A 136 12.17 2.00 -6.16
C ALA A 136 13.34 1.59 -5.25
N GLN A 137 14.24 2.52 -4.93
CA GLN A 137 15.36 2.28 -4.02
C GLN A 137 14.90 1.99 -2.58
N LEU A 138 13.86 2.69 -2.10
CA LEU A 138 13.26 2.44 -0.79
C LEU A 138 12.68 1.02 -0.70
N ILE A 139 11.93 0.59 -1.72
CA ILE A 139 11.36 -0.77 -1.75
C ILE A 139 12.46 -1.83 -1.83
N LYS A 140 13.49 -1.63 -2.67
CA LYS A 140 14.65 -2.55 -2.78
C LYS A 140 15.36 -2.72 -1.43
N GLY A 141 15.66 -1.62 -0.73
CA GLY A 141 16.29 -1.69 0.59
C GLY A 141 15.41 -2.39 1.64
N GLY A 142 14.08 -2.19 1.57
CA GLY A 142 13.12 -2.94 2.38
C GLY A 142 13.17 -4.45 2.14
N LEU A 143 13.23 -4.86 0.87
CA LEU A 143 13.33 -6.28 0.50
C LEU A 143 14.63 -6.92 0.93
N GLU A 144 15.76 -6.23 0.79
CA GLU A 144 17.07 -6.71 1.25
C GLU A 144 17.03 -6.99 2.76
N ARG A 145 16.55 -6.02 3.55
CA ARG A 145 16.39 -6.17 5.00
C ARG A 145 15.51 -7.36 5.37
N LEU A 146 14.36 -7.54 4.70
CA LEU A 146 13.46 -8.67 5.00
C LEU A 146 14.05 -10.01 4.57
N THR A 147 14.82 -10.04 3.49
CA THR A 147 15.54 -11.23 3.04
C THR A 147 16.54 -11.68 4.10
N GLU A 148 17.28 -10.76 4.70
CA GLU A 148 18.21 -11.08 5.79
C GLU A 148 17.50 -11.56 7.06
N GLN A 149 16.32 -11.04 7.36
CA GLN A 149 15.55 -11.40 8.56
C GLN A 149 14.80 -12.73 8.44
N LEU A 150 14.46 -13.14 7.22
CA LEU A 150 13.67 -14.35 6.93
C LEU A 150 14.50 -15.52 6.37
N GLY A 151 15.76 -15.26 6.03
CA GLY A 151 16.76 -16.23 5.61
C GLY A 151 17.21 -17.22 6.68
#